data_AF-A0A1J3I3Z2-F1
#
_entry.id   AF-A0A1J3I3Z2-F1
#
_cell.length_a   1.000
_cell.length_b   1.000
_cell.length_c   1.000
_cell.angle_alpha   90.00
_cell.angle_beta   90.00
_cell.angle_gamma   90.00
#
_symmetry.space_group_name_H-M   'P 1'
#
loop_
_entity.id
_entity.type
_entity.pdbx_description
1 polymer ?
#
loop_
_entity_poly.entity_id
_entity_poly.type
_entity_poly.pdbx_seq_one_letter_code
_entity_poly.pdbx_strand_id
1 'polypeptide(L)'
;RSHGDSLAPHLSKMVSTVLLRRLRDPDSSVRAACATASVDMTTSITGPPFSTLSGPMIEILIHDCDPNTQIGAAVCLAAAIDAAEDPDADQLQKALPKIGKLLKSEGFKAKAELLGAIGSVIGAVNGRNSEKAVLDWLLPNVSEFLSSDDWRARKAAAEAMAKVAIAEEELAPLYKKACVGILESRRFDKVKLVRETMNRTLSLWKQLEGDSTEVSESSSSSSKSVSSGKRGKDRNLSSKLDVAEEAAAESKEKRTPGVAKRVLFPAKAKLSKIKENGSSNKSEVVVVVAQSSDEESHEASSSASSSSQAKKAEEFAQIRNQISQIEKQQSSLLDLFQRFMESSQNGMQSLERRVRGLETSLSVISTDLMVSRTITQNGNHKRNACLQN
;
A
#
# COMPACT_ATOMS: atom_id res chain seq x y z
N ARG A 1 -15.88 0.00 25.80
CA ARG A 1 -15.38 1.39 25.59
C ARG A 1 -15.82 2.16 26.82
N SER A 2 -14.95 2.30 27.82
CA SER A 2 -15.47 2.33 29.21
C SER A 2 -15.00 3.47 30.10
N HIS A 3 -13.93 4.20 29.76
CA HIS A 3 -13.38 5.22 30.66
C HIS A 3 -13.01 6.56 29.99
N GLY A 4 -12.60 6.56 28.71
CA GLY A 4 -12.35 7.79 27.94
C GLY A 4 -11.50 8.83 28.70
N ASP A 5 -11.96 10.09 28.75
CA ASP A 5 -11.33 11.18 29.50
C ASP A 5 -11.19 10.95 31.01
N SER A 6 -11.87 9.96 31.61
CA SER A 6 -11.59 9.57 33.00
C SER A 6 -10.16 9.00 33.16
N LEU A 7 -9.49 8.64 32.07
CA LEU A 7 -8.07 8.24 32.04
C LEU A 7 -7.10 9.39 31.79
N ALA A 8 -7.59 10.61 31.50
CA ALA A 8 -6.76 11.81 31.29
C ALA A 8 -5.65 12.03 32.36
N PRO A 9 -5.93 11.97 33.69
CA PRO A 9 -4.88 12.14 34.71
C PRO A 9 -3.87 10.99 34.77
N HIS A 10 -4.10 9.90 34.05
CA HIS A 10 -3.22 8.73 33.99
C HIS A 10 -2.48 8.60 32.66
N LEU A 11 -2.84 9.35 31.62
CA LEU A 11 -2.27 9.25 30.27
C LEU A 11 -0.74 9.36 30.28
N SER A 12 -0.17 10.40 30.91
CA SER A 12 1.28 10.58 31.02
C SER A 12 1.99 9.35 31.61
N LYS A 13 1.39 8.70 32.62
CA LYS A 13 1.92 7.48 33.24
C LYS A 13 1.73 6.24 32.37
N MET A 14 0.59 6.12 31.69
CA MET A 14 0.32 5.03 30.73
C MET A 14 1.31 5.05 29.57
N VAL A 15 1.55 6.23 28.99
CA VAL A 15 2.59 6.44 27.97
C VAL A 15 3.94 6.05 28.56
N SER A 16 4.42 6.79 29.57
CA SER A 16 5.80 6.69 30.06
C SER A 16 6.19 5.31 30.62
N THR A 17 5.26 4.62 31.30
CA THR A 17 5.59 3.37 32.03
C THR A 17 5.13 2.09 31.32
N VAL A 18 4.03 2.14 30.56
CA VAL A 18 3.50 0.98 29.85
C VAL A 18 3.89 1.04 28.39
N LEU A 19 3.48 2.08 27.66
CA LEU A 19 3.71 2.18 26.21
C LEU A 19 5.21 2.12 25.89
N LEU A 20 6.01 3.05 26.42
CA LEU A 20 7.45 3.15 26.09
C LEU A 20 8.22 1.88 26.46
N ARG A 21 7.83 1.19 27.54
CA ARG A 21 8.42 -0.10 27.96
C ARG A 21 8.01 -1.27 27.05
N ARG A 22 6.89 -1.19 26.34
CA ARG A 22 6.45 -2.18 25.34
C ARG A 22 6.99 -1.91 23.94
N LEU A 23 7.43 -0.68 23.63
CA LEU A 23 8.13 -0.39 22.37
C LEU A 23 9.46 -1.15 22.24
N ARG A 24 10.12 -1.43 23.36
CA ARG A 24 11.35 -2.24 23.46
C ARG A 24 11.14 -3.75 23.20
N ASP A 25 9.89 -4.22 23.12
CA ASP A 25 9.58 -5.64 23.06
C ASP A 25 10.08 -6.25 21.72
N PRO A 26 10.76 -7.41 21.72
CA PRO A 26 11.25 -8.03 20.49
C PRO A 26 10.10 -8.46 19.56
N ASP A 27 8.92 -8.80 20.08
CA ASP A 27 7.78 -9.18 19.24
C ASP A 27 7.18 -7.96 18.52
N SER A 28 7.17 -8.02 17.19
CA SER A 28 6.54 -7.00 16.36
C SER A 28 5.02 -6.92 16.56
N SER A 29 4.37 -7.99 17.03
CA SER A 29 2.95 -7.99 17.35
C SER A 29 2.63 -7.07 18.55
N VAL A 30 3.49 -7.09 19.58
CA VAL A 30 3.39 -6.22 20.76
C VAL A 30 3.61 -4.76 20.36
N ARG A 31 4.60 -4.49 19.48
CA ARG A 31 4.83 -3.13 18.96
C ARG A 31 3.69 -2.63 18.08
N ALA A 32 3.06 -3.50 17.28
CA ALA A 32 1.86 -3.16 16.52
C ALA A 32 0.66 -2.86 17.43
N ALA A 33 0.46 -3.65 18.50
CA ALA A 33 -0.58 -3.39 19.50
C ALA A 33 -0.36 -2.06 20.24
N CYS A 34 0.89 -1.62 20.44
CA CYS A 34 1.20 -0.30 20.98
C CYS A 34 0.74 0.84 20.04
N ALA A 35 0.81 0.64 18.71
CA ALA A 35 0.31 1.61 17.75
C ALA A 35 -1.23 1.69 17.80
N THR A 36 -1.92 0.55 17.87
CA THR A 36 -3.39 0.51 18.10
C THR A 36 -3.77 1.18 19.42
N ALA A 37 -3.04 0.91 20.51
CA ALA A 37 -3.27 1.57 21.79
C ALA A 37 -3.02 3.09 21.72
N SER A 38 -2.10 3.55 20.87
CA SER A 38 -1.85 4.98 20.64
C SER A 38 -3.01 5.65 19.91
N VAL A 39 -3.62 4.97 18.93
CA VAL A 39 -4.88 5.39 18.29
C VAL A 39 -6.03 5.43 19.31
N ASP A 40 -6.21 4.38 20.12
CA ASP A 40 -7.26 4.33 21.14
C ASP A 40 -7.09 5.44 22.20
N MET A 41 -5.85 5.71 22.65
CA MET A 41 -5.56 6.81 23.57
C MET A 41 -5.85 8.18 22.94
N THR A 42 -5.43 8.39 21.69
CA THR A 42 -5.66 9.68 20.98
C THR A 42 -7.14 9.95 20.74
N THR A 43 -7.90 8.93 20.34
CA THR A 43 -9.33 9.06 19.98
C THR A 43 -10.28 9.00 21.17
N SER A 44 -9.85 8.44 22.31
CA SER A 44 -10.70 8.26 23.50
C SER A 44 -10.36 9.20 24.66
N ILE A 45 -9.20 9.86 24.65
CA ILE A 45 -8.70 10.69 25.76
C ILE A 45 -8.30 12.05 25.18
N THR A 46 -9.28 12.94 25.03
CA THR A 46 -9.13 14.25 24.37
C THR A 46 -8.84 15.39 25.34
N GLY A 47 -9.00 15.17 26.66
CA GLY A 47 -8.73 16.18 27.69
C GLY A 47 -7.27 16.71 27.77
N PRO A 48 -6.22 15.86 27.74
CA PRO A 48 -4.83 16.30 27.75
C PRO A 48 -4.36 16.79 26.38
N PRO A 49 -3.38 17.72 26.29
CA PRO A 49 -2.82 18.14 25.01
C PRO A 49 -2.08 16.99 24.32
N PHE A 50 -2.11 16.96 22.99
CA PHE A 50 -1.53 15.87 22.17
C PHE A 50 -0.01 15.72 22.37
N SER A 51 0.68 16.81 22.71
CA SER A 51 2.06 16.83 23.23
C SER A 51 2.35 15.83 24.37
N THR A 52 1.36 15.48 25.20
CA THR A 52 1.47 14.49 26.29
C THR A 52 1.78 13.09 25.77
N LEU A 53 1.29 12.74 24.58
CA LEU A 53 1.51 11.45 23.92
C LEU A 53 2.69 11.52 22.94
N SER A 54 2.74 12.55 22.11
CA SER A 54 3.72 12.67 21.02
C SER A 54 5.11 13.10 21.50
N GLY A 55 5.21 13.96 22.53
CA GLY A 55 6.48 14.43 23.08
C GLY A 55 7.43 13.30 23.50
N PRO A 56 7.01 12.38 24.39
CA PRO A 56 7.84 11.24 24.81
C PRO A 56 8.26 10.30 23.68
N MET A 57 7.45 10.18 22.62
CA MET A 57 7.82 9.39 21.42
C MET A 57 8.92 10.08 20.62
N ILE A 58 8.82 11.41 20.44
CA ILE A 58 9.83 12.21 19.73
C ILE A 58 11.16 12.20 20.52
N GLU A 59 11.12 12.31 21.84
CA GLU A 59 12.31 12.21 22.70
C GLU A 59 13.00 10.84 22.56
N ILE A 60 12.23 9.74 22.58
CA ILE A 60 12.78 8.40 22.35
C ILE A 60 13.40 8.24 20.96
N LEU A 61 12.78 8.79 19.91
CA LEU A 61 13.36 8.75 18.57
C LEU A 61 14.71 9.47 18.47
N ILE A 62 14.88 10.53 19.27
CA ILE A 62 16.12 11.33 19.30
C ILE A 62 17.20 10.68 20.19
N HIS A 63 16.83 10.08 21.32
CA HIS A 63 17.77 9.65 22.36
C HIS A 63 18.01 8.13 22.43
N ASP A 64 17.09 7.29 21.98
CA ASP A 64 17.24 5.83 22.08
C ASP A 64 17.96 5.25 20.85
N CYS A 65 18.87 4.30 21.08
CA CYS A 65 19.65 3.61 20.06
C CYS A 65 19.12 2.20 19.75
N ASP A 66 18.13 1.69 20.50
CA ASP A 66 17.54 0.38 20.25
C ASP A 66 16.63 0.39 19.00
N PRO A 67 16.86 -0.48 17.99
CA PRO A 67 16.08 -0.49 16.76
C PRO A 67 14.61 -0.84 16.97
N ASN A 68 14.27 -1.71 17.93
CA ASN A 68 12.87 -2.09 18.18
C ASN A 68 12.09 -0.90 18.75
N THR A 69 12.71 -0.18 19.68
CA THR A 69 12.18 1.03 20.31
C THR A 69 12.03 2.17 19.29
N GLN A 70 13.03 2.40 18.44
CA GLN A 70 12.93 3.37 17.33
C GLN A 70 11.78 3.03 16.36
N ILE A 71 11.66 1.76 15.95
CA ILE A 71 10.55 1.27 15.11
C ILE A 71 9.20 1.50 15.80
N GLY A 72 9.07 1.06 17.05
CA GLY A 72 7.84 1.19 17.82
C GLY A 72 7.43 2.65 18.01
N ALA A 73 8.36 3.53 18.37
CA ALA A 73 8.09 4.95 18.59
C ALA A 73 7.69 5.65 17.29
N ALA A 74 8.34 5.37 16.16
CA ALA A 74 7.98 5.95 14.86
C ALA A 74 6.56 5.53 14.43
N VAL A 75 6.23 4.24 14.54
CA VAL A 75 4.91 3.72 14.16
C VAL A 75 3.81 4.23 15.10
N CYS A 76 4.06 4.30 16.41
CA CYS A 76 3.09 4.83 17.37
C CYS A 76 2.87 6.34 17.19
N LEU A 77 3.92 7.11 16.88
CA LEU A 77 3.82 8.54 16.59
C LEU A 77 3.02 8.77 15.30
N ALA A 78 3.32 8.04 14.23
CA ALA A 78 2.56 8.10 12.98
C ALA A 78 1.07 7.80 13.21
N ALA A 79 0.77 6.70 13.92
CA ALA A 79 -0.60 6.26 14.19
C ALA A 79 -1.36 7.23 15.11
N ALA A 80 -0.69 7.85 16.08
CA ALA A 80 -1.29 8.90 16.92
C ALA A 80 -1.62 10.16 16.09
N ILE A 81 -0.71 10.58 15.21
CA ILE A 81 -0.92 11.76 14.34
C ILE A 81 -2.06 11.53 13.35
N ASP A 82 -2.08 10.38 12.67
CA ASP A 82 -3.15 10.02 11.70
C ASP A 82 -4.53 9.80 12.37
N ALA A 83 -4.60 9.75 13.71
CA ALA A 83 -5.82 9.52 14.49
C ALA A 83 -6.29 10.74 15.31
N ALA A 84 -5.53 11.83 15.34
CA ALA A 84 -5.91 13.05 16.05
C ALA A 84 -6.88 13.91 15.21
N GLU A 85 -7.91 14.46 15.85
CA GLU A 85 -8.80 15.43 15.19
C GLU A 85 -8.15 16.82 15.07
N ASP A 86 -7.36 17.22 16.07
CA ASP A 86 -6.52 18.43 16.06
C ASP A 86 -5.11 18.09 16.56
N PRO A 87 -4.22 17.56 15.70
CA PRO A 87 -2.82 17.33 16.04
C PRO A 87 -2.09 18.67 16.19
N ASP A 88 -1.29 18.84 17.27
CA ASP A 88 -0.47 20.03 17.58
C ASP A 88 0.52 20.40 16.45
N ALA A 89 0.03 20.96 15.33
CA ALA A 89 0.73 21.06 14.05
C ALA A 89 2.03 21.88 14.17
N ASP A 90 1.99 22.98 14.92
CA ASP A 90 3.14 23.83 15.22
C ASP A 90 4.27 23.09 15.92
N GLN A 91 3.94 22.19 16.87
CA GLN A 91 4.93 21.40 17.58
C GLN A 91 5.51 20.31 16.69
N LEU A 92 4.67 19.64 15.90
CA LEU A 92 5.08 18.61 14.95
C LEU A 92 5.99 19.19 13.85
N GLN A 93 5.66 20.37 13.32
CA GLN A 93 6.48 21.08 12.34
C GLN A 93 7.83 21.51 12.93
N LYS A 94 7.86 22.04 14.17
CA LYS A 94 9.10 22.37 14.89
C LYS A 94 9.95 21.14 15.20
N ALA A 95 9.34 19.97 15.34
CA ALA A 95 10.04 18.69 15.52
C ALA A 95 10.59 18.12 14.19
N LEU A 96 9.95 18.41 13.05
CA LEU A 96 10.29 17.80 11.76
C LEU A 96 11.78 17.93 11.35
N PRO A 97 12.47 19.08 11.48
CA PRO A 97 13.90 19.19 11.19
C PRO A 97 14.79 18.40 12.16
N LYS A 98 14.35 18.18 13.41
CA LYS A 98 15.08 17.35 14.39
C LYS A 98 14.94 15.87 14.02
N ILE A 99 13.72 15.45 13.69
CA ILE A 99 13.37 14.08 13.31
C ILE A 99 14.09 13.71 11.99
N GLY A 100 14.03 14.54 10.95
CA GLY A 100 14.67 14.23 9.66
C GLY A 100 16.20 14.22 9.70
N LYS A 101 16.86 14.88 10.67
CA LYS A 101 18.31 14.70 10.89
C LYS A 101 18.67 13.26 11.24
N LEU A 102 17.78 12.52 11.90
CA LEU A 102 18.00 11.11 12.27
C LEU A 102 18.11 10.20 11.04
N LEU A 103 17.39 10.51 9.95
CA LEU A 103 17.47 9.74 8.69
C LEU A 103 18.90 9.67 8.13
N LYS A 104 19.66 10.77 8.27
CA LYS A 104 21.06 10.88 7.83
C LYS A 104 22.07 10.31 8.81
N SER A 105 21.64 9.87 9.99
CA SER A 105 22.53 9.21 10.93
C SER A 105 22.66 7.73 10.61
N GLU A 106 23.90 7.23 10.61
CA GLU A 106 24.19 5.80 10.37
C GLU A 106 23.82 4.92 11.57
N GLY A 107 23.69 5.51 12.77
CA GLY A 107 23.22 4.81 13.96
C GLY A 107 21.71 4.55 14.01
N PHE A 108 20.90 5.30 13.25
CA PHE A 108 19.44 5.18 13.29
C PHE A 108 18.96 4.12 12.30
N LYS A 109 18.33 3.05 12.82
CA LYS A 109 18.00 1.84 12.07
C LYS A 109 16.56 1.84 11.54
N ALA A 110 15.66 2.59 12.16
CA ALA A 110 14.24 2.60 11.81
C ALA A 110 13.89 3.54 10.62
N LYS A 111 14.80 3.74 9.65
CA LYS A 111 14.68 4.78 8.61
C LYS A 111 13.35 4.71 7.83
N ALA A 112 12.87 3.51 7.51
CA ALA A 112 11.59 3.30 6.84
C ALA A 112 10.37 3.79 7.65
N GLU A 113 10.26 3.42 8.91
CA GLU A 113 9.12 3.80 9.76
C GLU A 113 9.17 5.30 10.10
N LEU A 114 10.38 5.88 10.21
CA LEU A 114 10.57 7.31 10.40
C LEU A 114 10.12 8.15 9.19
N LEU A 115 10.36 7.66 7.96
CA LEU A 115 9.80 8.25 6.74
C LEU A 115 8.27 8.18 6.74
N GLY A 116 7.69 7.10 7.26
CA GLY A 116 6.26 6.97 7.49
C GLY A 116 5.72 8.04 8.45
N ALA A 117 6.34 8.19 9.62
CA ALA A 117 5.97 9.21 10.61
C ALA A 117 6.12 10.64 10.08
N ILE A 118 7.17 10.92 9.30
CA ILE A 118 7.33 12.18 8.56
C ILE A 118 6.15 12.39 7.60
N GLY A 119 5.73 11.37 6.86
CA GLY A 119 4.53 11.38 6.02
C GLY A 119 3.24 11.72 6.78
N SER A 120 3.05 11.17 7.98
CA SER A 120 1.90 11.48 8.84
C SER A 120 1.95 12.92 9.37
N VAL A 121 3.12 13.42 9.81
CA VAL A 121 3.31 14.84 10.20
C VAL A 121 2.92 15.79 9.06
N ILE A 122 3.40 15.53 7.84
CA ILE A 122 3.07 16.36 6.67
C ILE A 122 1.55 16.35 6.40
N GLY A 123 0.93 15.17 6.47
CA GLY A 123 -0.52 15.04 6.33
C GLY A 123 -1.30 15.88 7.34
N ALA A 124 -0.89 15.84 8.62
CA ALA A 124 -1.52 16.58 9.71
C ALA A 124 -1.32 18.10 9.65
N VAL A 125 -0.18 18.59 9.15
CA VAL A 125 0.05 20.03 8.98
C VAL A 125 -0.84 20.62 7.87
N ASN A 126 -1.25 19.81 6.90
CA ASN A 126 -2.30 20.14 5.93
C ASN A 126 -2.06 21.47 5.15
N GLY A 127 -0.78 21.80 4.92
CA GLY A 127 -0.35 23.07 4.31
C GLY A 127 -0.51 24.32 5.19
N ARG A 128 -1.14 24.24 6.37
CA ARG A 128 -1.59 25.42 7.14
C ARG A 128 -0.46 26.31 7.67
N ASN A 129 0.73 25.76 7.89
CA ASN A 129 1.91 26.51 8.33
C ASN A 129 3.20 26.13 7.55
N SER A 130 3.08 25.35 6.47
CA SER A 130 4.23 24.82 5.73
C SER A 130 5.02 25.91 5.01
N GLU A 131 6.01 26.50 5.68
CA GLU A 131 6.97 27.39 5.03
C GLU A 131 7.65 26.66 3.86
N LYS A 132 7.82 27.35 2.73
CA LYS A 132 8.57 26.85 1.57
C LYS A 132 9.94 26.26 1.97
N ALA A 133 10.61 26.87 2.95
CA ALA A 133 11.88 26.41 3.50
C ALA A 133 11.83 24.96 4.06
N VAL A 134 10.69 24.54 4.62
CA VAL A 134 10.49 23.17 5.10
C VAL A 134 10.43 22.18 3.94
N LEU A 135 9.74 22.52 2.84
CA LEU A 135 9.68 21.68 1.64
C LEU A 135 11.01 21.66 0.87
N ASP A 136 11.68 22.81 0.73
CA ASP A 136 13.02 22.95 0.13
C ASP A 136 14.06 22.04 0.84
N TRP A 137 13.95 21.87 2.15
CA TRP A 137 14.74 20.89 2.89
C TRP A 137 14.18 19.47 2.74
N LEU A 138 12.89 19.25 3.01
CA LEU A 138 12.28 17.94 3.14
C LEU A 138 12.34 17.11 1.85
N LEU A 139 11.96 17.68 0.71
CA LEU A 139 11.81 16.93 -0.54
C LEU A 139 13.14 16.32 -1.02
N PRO A 140 14.28 17.05 -1.04
CA PRO A 140 15.59 16.44 -1.27
C PRO A 140 15.90 15.28 -0.31
N ASN A 141 15.72 15.46 1.00
CA ASN A 141 16.00 14.43 2.00
C ASN A 141 15.16 13.16 1.78
N VAL A 142 13.86 13.29 1.50
CA VAL A 142 12.97 12.13 1.24
C VAL A 142 13.31 11.48 -0.11
N SER A 143 13.62 12.27 -1.14
CA SER A 143 13.91 11.76 -2.48
C SER A 143 15.17 10.88 -2.54
N GLU A 144 16.15 11.14 -1.68
CA GLU A 144 17.37 10.35 -1.52
C GLU A 144 17.03 8.88 -1.18
N PHE A 145 16.07 8.66 -0.28
CA PHE A 145 15.64 7.34 0.16
C PHE A 145 14.91 6.52 -0.91
N LEU A 146 14.45 7.13 -2.01
CA LEU A 146 13.93 6.38 -3.18
C LEU A 146 15.01 5.53 -3.87
N SER A 147 16.29 5.77 -3.58
CA SER A 147 17.43 4.99 -4.09
C SER A 147 18.11 4.12 -3.01
N SER A 148 17.53 4.02 -1.80
CA SER A 148 18.06 3.18 -0.71
C SER A 148 18.02 1.68 -1.03
N ASP A 149 18.95 0.88 -0.52
CA ASP A 149 18.94 -0.59 -0.69
C ASP A 149 17.72 -1.26 -0.05
N ASP A 150 17.24 -0.73 1.08
CA ASP A 150 16.05 -1.25 1.76
C ASP A 150 14.77 -0.88 0.99
N TRP A 151 14.06 -1.90 0.53
CA TRP A 151 12.79 -1.73 -0.17
C TRP A 151 11.71 -1.08 0.71
N ARG A 152 11.77 -1.25 2.04
CA ARG A 152 10.83 -0.57 2.96
C ARG A 152 11.10 0.93 2.99
N ALA A 153 12.36 1.34 3.07
CA ALA A 153 12.75 2.76 2.97
C ALA A 153 12.32 3.37 1.64
N ARG A 154 12.53 2.69 0.50
CA ARG A 154 12.05 3.14 -0.82
C ARG A 154 10.53 3.29 -0.89
N LYS A 155 9.78 2.34 -0.30
CA LYS A 155 8.31 2.41 -0.19
C LYS A 155 7.87 3.61 0.66
N ALA A 156 8.42 3.74 1.86
CA ALA A 156 8.03 4.79 2.81
C ALA A 156 8.37 6.19 2.29
N ALA A 157 9.50 6.36 1.59
CA ALA A 157 9.84 7.61 0.91
C ALA A 157 8.82 7.99 -0.18
N ALA A 158 8.38 7.02 -0.98
CA ALA A 158 7.36 7.24 -1.99
C ALA A 158 5.97 7.53 -1.37
N GLU A 159 5.65 6.98 -0.19
CA GLU A 159 4.43 7.28 0.56
C GLU A 159 4.49 8.67 1.22
N ALA A 160 5.62 9.07 1.77
CA ALA A 160 5.84 10.43 2.28
C ALA A 160 5.70 11.48 1.16
N MET A 161 6.28 11.22 -0.03
CA MET A 161 6.07 12.08 -1.19
C MET A 161 4.61 12.09 -1.67
N ALA A 162 3.84 11.01 -1.49
CA ALA A 162 2.40 11.02 -1.78
C ALA A 162 1.62 11.88 -0.77
N LYS A 163 1.96 11.80 0.52
CA LYS A 163 1.40 12.67 1.56
C LYS A 163 1.67 14.15 1.26
N VAL A 164 2.88 14.53 0.84
CA VAL A 164 3.19 15.92 0.39
C VAL A 164 2.25 16.36 -0.73
N ALA A 165 2.12 15.57 -1.80
CA ALA A 165 1.26 15.93 -2.94
C ALA A 165 -0.25 15.97 -2.63
N ILE A 166 -0.69 15.46 -1.47
CA ILE A 166 -2.08 15.51 -1.03
C ILE A 166 -2.29 16.66 -0.02
N ALA A 167 -1.30 16.95 0.82
CA ALA A 167 -1.41 17.96 1.88
C ALA A 167 -1.03 19.38 1.45
N GLU A 168 -0.18 19.53 0.42
CA GLU A 168 0.42 20.80 0.01
C GLU A 168 -0.09 21.25 -1.38
N GLU A 169 -1.35 21.64 -1.47
CA GLU A 169 -2.01 22.00 -2.75
C GLU A 169 -1.32 23.20 -3.45
N GLU A 170 -0.98 24.25 -2.71
CA GLU A 170 -0.38 25.49 -3.23
C GLU A 170 1.12 25.35 -3.57
N LEU A 171 1.89 24.64 -2.74
CA LEU A 171 3.35 24.59 -2.85
C LEU A 171 3.87 23.40 -3.65
N ALA A 172 3.18 22.26 -3.67
CA ALA A 172 3.64 21.08 -4.42
C ALA A 172 3.79 21.31 -5.95
N PRO A 173 2.95 22.11 -6.64
CA PRO A 173 3.13 22.42 -8.05
C PRO A 173 4.51 22.98 -8.40
N LEU A 174 5.13 23.79 -7.52
CA LEU A 174 6.48 24.34 -7.70
C LEU A 174 7.55 23.25 -7.83
N TYR A 175 7.38 22.14 -7.10
CA TYR A 175 8.32 21.02 -7.08
C TYR A 175 7.95 19.91 -8.08
N LYS A 176 6.81 20.02 -8.78
CA LYS A 176 6.25 19.00 -9.68
C LYS A 176 7.28 18.46 -10.66
N LYS A 177 8.01 19.33 -11.36
CA LYS A 177 9.00 18.94 -12.37
C LYS A 177 10.14 18.07 -11.80
N ALA A 178 10.65 18.44 -10.62
CA ALA A 178 11.72 17.71 -9.95
C ALA A 178 11.21 16.36 -9.41
N CYS A 179 10.08 16.38 -8.69
CA CYS A 179 9.50 15.18 -8.09
C CYS A 179 9.07 14.15 -9.14
N VAL A 180 8.39 14.58 -10.21
CA VAL A 180 8.03 13.71 -11.34
C VAL A 180 9.27 13.10 -11.99
N GLY A 181 10.31 13.89 -12.28
CA GLY A 181 11.55 13.36 -12.89
C GLY A 181 12.23 12.28 -12.05
N ILE A 182 12.32 12.49 -10.73
CA ILE A 182 12.89 11.50 -9.81
C ILE A 182 12.01 10.24 -9.76
N LEU A 183 10.70 10.38 -9.56
CA LEU A 183 9.75 9.26 -9.49
C LEU A 183 9.70 8.46 -10.80
N GLU A 184 9.75 9.11 -11.96
CA GLU A 184 9.81 8.44 -13.27
C GLU A 184 11.08 7.60 -13.44
N SER A 185 12.22 8.12 -12.99
CA SER A 185 13.50 7.39 -13.02
C SER A 185 13.56 6.19 -12.08
N ARG A 186 12.62 6.07 -11.13
CA ARG A 186 12.54 5.00 -10.11
C ARG A 186 11.28 4.12 -10.21
N ARG A 187 10.38 4.37 -11.17
CA ARG A 187 9.10 3.63 -11.34
C ARG A 187 9.21 2.13 -11.63
N PHE A 188 10.41 1.64 -11.94
CA PHE A 188 10.71 0.25 -12.29
C PHE A 188 11.48 -0.49 -11.18
N ASP A 189 10.99 -0.44 -9.95
CA ASP A 189 11.57 -1.21 -8.83
C ASP A 189 11.47 -2.73 -9.05
N LYS A 190 12.43 -3.49 -8.50
CA LYS A 190 12.42 -4.96 -8.47
C LYS A 190 11.24 -5.50 -7.65
N VAL A 191 10.86 -4.81 -6.57
CA VAL A 191 9.78 -5.20 -5.65
C VAL A 191 8.44 -4.71 -6.18
N LYS A 192 7.45 -5.61 -6.27
CA LYS A 192 6.10 -5.29 -6.79
C LYS A 192 5.42 -4.16 -5.98
N LEU A 193 5.43 -4.27 -4.65
CA LEU A 193 4.77 -3.29 -3.78
C LEU A 193 5.39 -1.89 -3.90
N VAL A 194 6.72 -1.80 -4.00
CA VAL A 194 7.42 -0.52 -4.24
C VAL A 194 7.03 0.07 -5.60
N ARG A 195 6.92 -0.74 -6.66
CA ARG A 195 6.42 -0.26 -7.96
C ARG A 195 4.99 0.28 -7.87
N GLU A 196 4.09 -0.43 -7.20
CA GLU A 196 2.68 -0.02 -7.08
C GLU A 196 2.57 1.32 -6.32
N THR A 197 3.28 1.46 -5.19
CA THR A 197 3.41 2.72 -4.47
C THR A 197 4.01 3.82 -5.36
N MET A 198 5.17 3.59 -5.99
CA MET A 198 5.88 4.59 -6.81
C MET A 198 5.03 5.09 -7.99
N ASN A 199 4.30 4.20 -8.67
CA ASN A 199 3.42 4.57 -9.78
C ASN A 199 2.13 5.27 -9.30
N ARG A 200 1.61 4.95 -8.10
CA ARG A 200 0.53 5.70 -7.45
C ARG A 200 0.99 7.12 -7.10
N THR A 201 2.13 7.26 -6.42
CA THR A 201 2.73 8.57 -6.08
C THR A 201 2.98 9.39 -7.34
N LEU A 202 3.61 8.82 -8.37
CA LEU A 202 3.83 9.48 -9.65
C LEU A 202 2.53 9.97 -10.31
N SER A 203 1.42 9.24 -10.15
CA SER A 203 0.13 9.64 -10.70
C SER A 203 -0.45 10.86 -9.97
N LEU A 204 -0.32 10.93 -8.64
CA LEU A 204 -0.72 12.09 -7.84
C LEU A 204 0.08 13.34 -8.23
N TRP A 205 1.42 13.25 -8.26
CA TRP A 205 2.28 14.37 -8.66
C TRP A 205 2.04 14.86 -10.10
N LYS A 206 1.52 14.01 -10.99
CA LYS A 206 1.13 14.42 -12.34
C LYS A 206 -0.22 15.14 -12.39
N GLN A 207 -1.14 14.80 -11.49
CA GLN A 207 -2.49 15.38 -11.39
C GLN A 207 -2.49 16.78 -10.78
N LEU A 208 -1.51 17.13 -9.95
CA LEU A 208 -1.34 18.49 -9.42
C LEU A 208 -1.47 19.53 -10.55
N GLU A 209 -2.47 20.40 -10.47
CA GLU A 209 -2.58 21.50 -11.43
C GLU A 209 -1.40 22.46 -11.23
N GLY A 210 -0.85 22.88 -12.36
CA GLY A 210 0.52 23.36 -12.43
C GLY A 210 0.87 23.46 -13.89
N ASP A 211 0.10 24.30 -14.57
CA ASP A 211 0.36 24.70 -15.93
C ASP A 211 1.70 25.43 -15.95
N SER A 212 2.67 24.88 -16.67
CA SER A 212 3.75 25.73 -17.14
C SER A 212 3.16 26.56 -18.26
N THR A 213 2.72 27.77 -17.91
CA THR A 213 2.45 28.83 -18.88
C THR A 213 3.62 28.89 -19.84
N GLU A 214 3.38 28.47 -21.08
CA GLU A 214 3.69 29.20 -22.31
C GLU A 214 3.42 28.31 -23.54
N VAL A 215 2.62 28.87 -24.46
CA VAL A 215 2.42 28.45 -25.87
C VAL A 215 1.73 27.10 -26.12
N SER A 216 0.41 27.21 -26.31
CA SER A 216 -0.30 26.36 -27.28
C SER A 216 0.25 26.57 -28.69
N GLU A 217 0.67 25.50 -29.35
CA GLU A 217 0.41 25.37 -30.79
C GLU A 217 0.12 23.90 -31.14
N SER A 218 -0.92 23.69 -31.93
CA SER A 218 -1.55 22.38 -32.15
C SER A 218 -1.37 21.92 -33.59
N SER A 219 -1.52 20.59 -33.82
CA SER A 219 -1.53 19.91 -35.13
C SER A 219 -0.14 19.76 -35.81
N SER A 220 0.17 18.71 -36.59
CA SER A 220 -0.53 17.44 -36.83
C SER A 220 0.40 16.32 -37.37
N SER A 221 0.03 15.06 -37.10
CA SER A 221 0.28 13.83 -37.90
C SER A 221 1.61 13.56 -38.64
N SER A 222 2.35 12.58 -38.12
CA SER A 222 2.68 11.29 -38.77
C SER A 222 3.32 11.20 -40.18
N SER A 223 4.59 10.75 -40.16
CA SER A 223 5.18 9.61 -40.92
C SER A 223 5.58 9.69 -42.42
N LYS A 224 6.90 9.49 -42.65
CA LYS A 224 7.56 8.58 -43.65
C LYS A 224 7.38 8.89 -45.17
N SER A 225 8.37 8.74 -46.08
CA SER A 225 9.78 8.28 -46.00
C SER A 225 10.54 8.32 -47.36
N VAL A 226 11.90 8.26 -47.29
CA VAL A 226 12.91 7.83 -48.31
C VAL A 226 13.25 8.70 -49.55
N SER A 227 14.57 8.90 -49.73
CA SER A 227 15.39 8.95 -50.99
C SER A 227 16.25 10.22 -51.14
N SER A 228 17.47 10.23 -51.72
CA SER A 228 18.45 9.15 -52.01
C SER A 228 19.83 9.76 -52.39
N GLY A 229 20.94 9.18 -51.90
CA GLY A 229 22.32 9.43 -52.41
C GLY A 229 23.04 10.67 -51.84
N LYS A 230 24.38 10.75 -51.84
CA LYS A 230 25.38 9.89 -52.51
C LYS A 230 26.80 10.09 -51.90
N ARG A 231 27.54 8.99 -51.63
CA ARG A 231 29.04 8.80 -51.59
C ARG A 231 29.92 9.87 -50.92
N GLY A 232 30.99 9.58 -50.16
CA GLY A 232 31.72 8.37 -49.72
C GLY A 232 32.75 8.85 -48.65
N LYS A 233 33.70 8.08 -48.09
CA LYS A 233 34.44 6.92 -48.60
C LYS A 233 35.20 6.23 -47.45
N ASP A 234 35.29 4.90 -47.51
CA ASP A 234 36.25 3.96 -46.92
C ASP A 234 37.13 4.38 -45.71
N ARG A 235 37.10 3.59 -44.63
CA ARG A 235 38.04 2.44 -44.52
C ARG A 235 37.62 1.44 -43.42
N ASN A 236 37.91 0.17 -43.71
CA ASN A 236 37.54 -1.01 -42.94
C ASN A 236 38.78 -1.55 -42.21
N LEU A 237 38.66 -1.91 -40.93
CA LEU A 237 39.60 -2.81 -40.26
C LEU A 237 38.84 -3.69 -39.27
N SER A 238 38.89 -4.99 -39.55
CA SER A 238 38.22 -6.05 -38.81
C SER A 238 39.14 -6.71 -37.79
N SER A 239 38.59 -7.06 -36.62
CA SER A 239 38.97 -8.29 -35.92
C SER A 239 37.87 -8.74 -34.97
N LYS A 240 37.31 -9.92 -35.25
CA LYS A 240 36.62 -10.78 -34.26
C LYS A 240 37.65 -11.59 -33.49
N LEU A 241 37.25 -12.06 -32.30
CA LEU A 241 37.52 -13.36 -31.62
C LEU A 241 37.17 -13.09 -30.13
N ASP A 242 36.07 -13.56 -29.55
CA ASP A 242 35.60 -14.93 -29.26
C ASP A 242 36.29 -15.63 -28.06
N VAL A 243 35.44 -15.91 -27.04
CA VAL A 243 35.47 -17.05 -26.08
C VAL A 243 36.60 -17.16 -25.04
N ALA A 244 36.22 -17.15 -23.75
CA ALA A 244 36.43 -18.28 -22.82
C ALA A 244 35.63 -18.12 -21.49
N GLU A 245 35.10 -19.23 -21.00
CA GLU A 245 34.39 -19.45 -19.73
C GLU A 245 35.09 -20.59 -18.99
N GLU A 246 35.20 -20.52 -17.66
CA GLU A 246 35.45 -21.60 -16.67
C GLU A 246 35.28 -20.93 -15.29
N ALA A 247 34.48 -21.36 -14.30
CA ALA A 247 34.23 -22.70 -13.73
C ALA A 247 35.48 -23.32 -13.08
N ALA A 248 35.43 -24.08 -11.98
CA ALA A 248 34.54 -24.09 -10.80
C ALA A 248 35.30 -24.81 -9.67
N ALA A 249 34.98 -24.56 -8.39
CA ALA A 249 35.43 -25.43 -7.28
C ALA A 249 34.40 -25.45 -6.14
N GLU A 250 33.94 -26.65 -5.80
CA GLU A 250 32.83 -26.90 -4.87
C GLU A 250 33.18 -28.07 -3.94
N SER A 251 32.92 -27.95 -2.63
CA SER A 251 32.68 -29.12 -1.79
C SER A 251 31.95 -28.80 -0.47
N LYS A 252 30.69 -29.25 -0.39
CA LYS A 252 30.09 -30.15 0.63
C LYS A 252 30.22 -29.76 2.12
N GLU A 253 29.18 -29.87 2.97
CA GLU A 253 27.89 -30.61 2.94
C GLU A 253 26.78 -29.75 3.63
N LYS A 254 25.52 -30.13 3.91
CA LYS A 254 24.80 -31.41 3.90
C LYS A 254 23.34 -31.26 3.39
N ARG A 255 22.39 -32.09 3.87
CA ARG A 255 20.97 -32.26 3.47
C ARG A 255 20.19 -32.80 4.69
N THR A 256 18.86 -32.76 4.92
CA THR A 256 17.58 -32.16 4.39
C THR A 256 16.49 -32.51 5.46
N PRO A 257 15.14 -32.37 5.32
CA PRO A 257 14.22 -31.69 4.37
C PRO A 257 13.21 -30.72 5.11
N GLY A 258 12.19 -30.06 4.54
CA GLY A 258 11.73 -29.86 3.15
C GLY A 258 10.21 -29.60 3.08
N VAL A 259 9.74 -28.58 2.33
CA VAL A 259 8.33 -28.40 1.88
C VAL A 259 8.33 -27.81 0.45
N ALA A 260 7.29 -28.13 -0.33
CA ALA A 260 7.25 -28.08 -1.79
C ALA A 260 7.29 -26.68 -2.47
N LYS A 261 7.84 -26.66 -3.69
CA LYS A 261 7.70 -25.58 -4.70
C LYS A 261 6.64 -25.96 -5.76
N ARG A 262 5.91 -24.98 -6.28
CA ARG A 262 5.24 -24.94 -7.61
C ARG A 262 5.34 -23.48 -8.10
N VAL A 263 6.12 -23.12 -9.13
CA VAL A 263 5.89 -23.30 -10.60
C VAL A 263 4.65 -22.50 -11.04
N LEU A 264 4.80 -21.23 -11.49
CA LEU A 264 4.85 -20.75 -12.91
C LEU A 264 3.50 -21.00 -13.64
N PHE A 265 2.80 -20.10 -14.36
CA PHE A 265 2.99 -18.84 -15.14
C PHE A 265 1.57 -18.50 -15.73
N PRO A 266 1.33 -17.59 -16.72
CA PRO A 266 1.94 -16.31 -17.13
C PRO A 266 0.91 -15.15 -17.07
N ALA A 267 0.90 -14.20 -18.02
CA ALA A 267 0.31 -12.86 -17.88
C ALA A 267 -0.62 -12.40 -19.04
N LYS A 268 -1.25 -11.22 -18.82
CA LYS A 268 -1.92 -10.27 -19.75
C LYS A 268 -3.41 -10.48 -20.08
N ALA A 269 -4.19 -9.45 -19.76
CA ALA A 269 -5.10 -8.79 -20.71
C ALA A 269 -5.02 -7.27 -20.51
N LYS A 270 -5.10 -6.48 -21.60
CA LYS A 270 -5.11 -5.01 -21.54
C LYS A 270 -6.54 -4.51 -21.30
N LEU A 271 -6.75 -3.57 -20.40
CA LEU A 271 -8.00 -2.81 -20.33
C LEU A 271 -7.92 -1.60 -21.26
N SER A 272 -8.76 -1.55 -22.29
CA SER A 272 -8.96 -0.38 -23.13
C SER A 272 -9.84 0.65 -22.42
N LYS A 273 -9.39 1.91 -22.43
CA LYS A 273 -10.07 3.07 -21.85
C LYS A 273 -11.40 3.31 -22.57
N ILE A 274 -12.53 3.05 -21.91
CA ILE A 274 -13.84 3.52 -22.39
C ILE A 274 -14.04 4.94 -21.86
N LYS A 275 -14.51 5.82 -22.74
CA LYS A 275 -14.73 7.24 -22.50
C LYS A 275 -16.15 7.41 -21.97
N GLU A 276 -16.31 7.96 -20.76
CA GLU A 276 -17.63 8.37 -20.28
C GLU A 276 -18.18 9.47 -21.19
N ASN A 277 -19.36 9.22 -21.77
CA ASN A 277 -20.28 10.26 -22.18
C ASN A 277 -21.51 10.09 -21.28
N GLY A 278 -21.65 10.97 -20.28
CA GLY A 278 -22.86 11.03 -19.49
C GLY A 278 -24.02 11.51 -20.36
N SER A 279 -25.11 10.75 -20.39
CA SER A 279 -26.41 11.27 -20.79
C SER A 279 -27.48 10.61 -19.93
N SER A 280 -28.07 11.39 -19.04
CA SER A 280 -29.12 10.96 -18.13
C SER A 280 -30.40 10.72 -18.90
N ASN A 281 -30.97 9.51 -18.83
CA ASN A 281 -32.33 9.25 -19.31
C ASN A 281 -33.03 8.24 -18.39
N LYS A 282 -34.27 8.57 -18.03
CA LYS A 282 -35.12 7.80 -17.12
C LYS A 282 -35.53 6.47 -17.76
N SER A 283 -35.38 5.37 -17.02
CA SER A 283 -35.93 4.07 -17.39
C SER A 283 -37.40 3.98 -16.99
N GLU A 284 -38.31 4.20 -17.94
CA GLU A 284 -39.73 3.88 -17.79
C GLU A 284 -39.98 2.45 -18.27
N VAL A 285 -40.56 1.61 -17.41
CA VAL A 285 -40.79 0.18 -17.70
C VAL A 285 -42.14 0.01 -18.37
N VAL A 286 -42.15 -0.05 -19.71
CA VAL A 286 -43.36 -0.39 -20.47
C VAL A 286 -43.37 -1.88 -20.78
N VAL A 287 -44.21 -2.62 -20.06
CA VAL A 287 -44.54 -4.01 -20.37
C VAL A 287 -45.49 -4.04 -21.56
N VAL A 288 -44.98 -4.40 -22.74
CA VAL A 288 -45.84 -4.70 -23.90
C VAL A 288 -46.13 -6.19 -23.94
N VAL A 289 -47.35 -6.55 -23.55
CA VAL A 289 -47.90 -7.91 -23.72
C VAL A 289 -48.11 -8.15 -25.20
N ALA A 290 -47.47 -9.19 -25.75
CA ALA A 290 -47.76 -9.65 -27.10
C ALA A 290 -49.07 -10.47 -27.11
N GLN A 291 -50.07 -10.00 -27.85
CA GLN A 291 -51.20 -10.81 -28.30
C GLN A 291 -51.16 -10.91 -29.83
N SER A 292 -51.49 -12.09 -30.33
CA SER A 292 -51.49 -12.47 -31.75
C SER A 292 -52.81 -12.12 -32.44
N SER A 293 -52.75 -11.70 -33.71
CA SER A 293 -53.33 -12.43 -34.86
C SER A 293 -53.52 -11.55 -36.11
N ASP A 294 -52.79 -11.91 -37.18
CA ASP A 294 -53.26 -12.29 -38.53
C ASP A 294 -54.04 -11.33 -39.46
N GLU A 295 -53.44 -11.11 -40.66
CA GLU A 295 -53.99 -10.76 -42.00
C GLU A 295 -54.75 -9.41 -42.20
N GLU A 296 -54.79 -8.74 -43.38
CA GLU A 296 -54.37 -9.08 -44.76
C GLU A 296 -53.98 -7.81 -45.60
N SER A 297 -53.22 -8.01 -46.69
CA SER A 297 -52.96 -7.21 -47.93
C SER A 297 -53.43 -5.72 -48.09
N HIS A 298 -52.65 -4.77 -48.66
CA HIS A 298 -52.23 -4.72 -50.08
C HIS A 298 -51.15 -3.64 -50.43
N GLU A 299 -50.38 -3.92 -51.49
CA GLU A 299 -49.35 -3.15 -52.24
C GLU A 299 -49.45 -1.61 -52.39
N ALA A 300 -48.31 -0.91 -52.23
CA ALA A 300 -47.68 -0.08 -53.28
C ALA A 300 -46.34 0.59 -52.86
N SER A 301 -45.48 0.86 -53.86
CA SER A 301 -44.25 1.70 -53.85
C SER A 301 -42.96 1.10 -53.24
N SER A 302 -42.09 0.63 -54.13
CA SER A 302 -40.74 0.14 -53.85
C SER A 302 -39.66 1.19 -54.12
N SER A 303 -38.74 1.40 -53.17
CA SER A 303 -37.32 1.80 -53.39
C SER A 303 -36.59 2.24 -52.10
N ALA A 304 -37.30 2.70 -51.07
CA ALA A 304 -36.69 3.13 -49.80
C ALA A 304 -36.60 2.04 -48.71
N SER A 305 -37.53 1.09 -48.72
CA SER A 305 -37.78 0.13 -47.61
C SER A 305 -36.65 -0.87 -47.34
N SER A 306 -35.98 -1.36 -48.39
CA SER A 306 -34.88 -2.33 -48.26
C SER A 306 -33.69 -1.78 -47.45
N SER A 307 -33.39 -0.48 -47.60
CA SER A 307 -32.28 0.17 -46.88
C SER A 307 -32.53 0.28 -45.37
N SER A 308 -33.77 0.54 -44.97
CA SER A 308 -34.18 0.65 -43.56
C SER A 308 -34.23 -0.72 -42.88
N GLN A 309 -34.68 -1.75 -43.60
CA GLN A 309 -34.78 -3.11 -43.08
C GLN A 309 -33.39 -3.76 -42.91
N ALA A 310 -32.45 -3.48 -43.82
CA ALA A 310 -31.05 -3.89 -43.69
C ALA A 310 -30.36 -3.24 -42.46
N LYS A 311 -30.53 -1.93 -42.26
CA LYS A 311 -30.00 -1.22 -41.08
C LYS A 311 -30.57 -1.78 -39.78
N LYS A 312 -31.88 -2.01 -39.71
CA LYS A 312 -32.52 -2.62 -38.54
C LYS A 312 -32.00 -4.04 -38.26
N ALA A 313 -31.71 -4.83 -39.30
CA ALA A 313 -31.10 -6.15 -39.14
C ALA A 313 -29.65 -6.06 -38.60
N GLU A 314 -28.88 -5.07 -39.04
CA GLU A 314 -27.52 -4.80 -38.54
C GLU A 314 -27.53 -4.34 -37.07
N GLU A 315 -28.43 -3.43 -36.69
CA GLU A 315 -28.65 -3.01 -35.30
C GLU A 315 -29.04 -4.20 -34.40
N PHE A 316 -29.97 -5.05 -34.86
CA PHE A 316 -30.33 -6.28 -34.13
C PHE A 316 -29.16 -7.27 -34.02
N ALA A 317 -28.27 -7.34 -35.02
CA ALA A 317 -27.05 -8.14 -34.94
C ALA A 317 -26.03 -7.56 -33.93
N GLN A 318 -25.89 -6.23 -33.88
CA GLN A 318 -25.05 -5.55 -32.88
C GLN A 318 -25.58 -5.79 -31.45
N ILE A 319 -26.88 -5.68 -31.23
CA ILE A 319 -27.52 -5.97 -29.93
C ILE A 319 -27.30 -7.44 -29.51
N ARG A 320 -27.49 -8.41 -30.42
CA ARG A 320 -27.21 -9.83 -30.14
C ARG A 320 -25.75 -10.08 -29.76
N ASN A 321 -24.81 -9.44 -30.46
CA ASN A 321 -23.39 -9.53 -30.13
C ASN A 321 -23.05 -8.92 -28.76
N GLN A 322 -23.66 -7.78 -28.41
CA GLN A 322 -23.50 -7.18 -27.08
C GLN A 322 -24.06 -8.07 -25.96
N ILE A 323 -25.24 -8.66 -26.15
CA ILE A 323 -25.84 -9.59 -25.18
C ILE A 323 -24.92 -10.80 -24.97
N SER A 324 -24.41 -11.41 -26.05
CA SER A 324 -23.46 -12.53 -25.97
C SER A 324 -22.14 -12.14 -25.27
N GLN A 325 -21.67 -10.91 -25.47
CA GLN A 325 -20.49 -10.39 -24.76
C GLN A 325 -20.75 -10.21 -23.25
N ILE A 326 -21.93 -9.71 -22.87
CA ILE A 326 -22.35 -9.56 -21.47
C ILE A 326 -22.48 -10.94 -20.80
N GLU A 327 -23.14 -11.90 -21.46
CA GLU A 327 -23.28 -13.28 -20.99
C GLU A 327 -21.90 -13.91 -20.71
N LYS A 328 -20.96 -13.77 -21.65
CA LYS A 328 -19.57 -14.24 -21.48
C LYS A 328 -18.84 -13.53 -20.33
N GLN A 329 -19.08 -12.24 -20.11
CA GLN A 329 -18.52 -11.52 -18.96
C GLN A 329 -19.12 -12.02 -17.64
N GLN A 330 -20.43 -12.26 -17.59
CA GLN A 330 -21.11 -12.81 -16.42
C GLN A 330 -20.64 -14.23 -16.11
N SER A 331 -20.46 -15.10 -17.11
CA SER A 331 -19.91 -16.46 -16.91
C SER A 331 -18.48 -16.41 -16.34
N SER A 332 -17.62 -15.52 -16.86
CA SER A 332 -16.25 -15.32 -16.37
C SER A 332 -16.22 -14.79 -14.93
N LEU A 333 -17.16 -13.90 -14.59
CA LEU A 333 -17.29 -13.36 -13.24
C LEU A 333 -17.76 -14.43 -12.24
N LEU A 334 -18.71 -15.29 -12.64
CA LEU A 334 -19.22 -16.40 -11.84
C LEU A 334 -18.12 -17.43 -11.56
N ASP A 335 -17.34 -17.82 -12.58
CA ASP A 335 -16.16 -18.68 -12.44
C ASP A 335 -15.11 -18.10 -11.47
N LEU A 336 -14.88 -16.78 -11.52
CA LEU A 336 -13.98 -16.10 -10.57
C LEU A 336 -14.55 -16.11 -9.13
N PHE A 337 -15.86 -15.86 -8.96
CA PHE A 337 -16.51 -15.95 -7.65
C PHE A 337 -16.47 -17.38 -7.09
N GLN A 338 -16.69 -18.40 -7.91
CA GLN A 338 -16.63 -19.80 -7.50
C GLN A 338 -15.21 -20.16 -7.01
N ARG A 339 -14.16 -19.81 -7.77
CA ARG A 339 -12.77 -20.01 -7.33
C ARG A 339 -12.42 -19.23 -6.07
N PHE A 340 -12.94 -18.00 -5.91
CA PHE A 340 -12.72 -17.21 -4.70
C PHE A 340 -13.38 -17.86 -3.48
N MET A 341 -14.64 -18.31 -3.61
CA MET A 341 -15.37 -19.02 -2.56
C MET A 341 -14.65 -20.31 -2.14
N GLU A 342 -14.23 -21.14 -3.10
CA GLU A 342 -13.50 -22.37 -2.83
C GLU A 342 -12.13 -22.10 -2.17
N SER A 343 -11.37 -21.12 -2.66
CA SER A 343 -10.09 -20.72 -2.05
C SER A 343 -10.27 -20.17 -0.63
N SER A 344 -11.29 -19.35 -0.41
CA SER A 344 -11.64 -18.78 0.90
C SER A 344 -12.05 -19.87 1.90
N GLN A 345 -12.91 -20.80 1.49
CA GLN A 345 -13.34 -21.95 2.30
C GLN A 345 -12.15 -22.85 2.67
N ASN A 346 -11.28 -23.17 1.72
CA ASN A 346 -10.06 -23.94 1.96
C ASN A 346 -9.10 -23.22 2.93
N GLY A 347 -8.95 -21.90 2.79
CA GLY A 347 -8.18 -21.06 3.70
C GLY A 347 -8.77 -21.06 5.12
N MET A 348 -10.08 -20.94 5.25
CA MET A 348 -10.81 -20.92 6.52
C MET A 348 -10.71 -22.27 7.25
N GLN A 349 -10.92 -23.39 6.56
CA GLN A 349 -10.73 -24.74 7.13
C GLN A 349 -9.27 -25.00 7.55
N SER A 350 -8.30 -24.43 6.82
CA SER A 350 -6.88 -24.52 7.18
C SER A 350 -6.56 -23.72 8.44
N LEU A 351 -7.19 -22.55 8.61
CA LEU A 351 -7.08 -21.75 9.82
C LEU A 351 -7.75 -22.44 11.01
N GLU A 352 -8.97 -22.97 10.84
CA GLU A 352 -9.71 -23.73 11.86
C GLU A 352 -8.90 -24.93 12.38
N ARG A 353 -8.28 -25.71 11.48
CA ARG A 353 -7.38 -26.82 11.85
C ARG A 353 -6.16 -26.35 12.66
N ARG A 354 -5.59 -25.20 12.32
CA ARG A 354 -4.45 -24.62 13.07
C ARG A 354 -4.87 -24.10 14.45
N VAL A 355 -6.03 -23.46 14.56
CA VAL A 355 -6.59 -22.98 15.84
C VAL A 355 -6.88 -24.16 16.77
N ARG A 356 -7.57 -25.21 16.30
CA ARG A 356 -7.79 -26.44 17.08
C ARG A 356 -6.50 -27.11 17.54
N GLY A 357 -5.46 -27.10 16.69
CA GLY A 357 -4.13 -27.58 17.07
C GLY A 357 -3.53 -26.80 18.24
N LEU A 358 -3.63 -25.46 18.20
CA LEU A 358 -3.16 -24.59 19.28
C LEU A 358 -3.99 -24.77 20.57
N GLU A 359 -5.31 -24.85 20.47
CA GLU A 359 -6.22 -25.13 21.60
C GLU A 359 -5.86 -26.46 22.28
N THR A 360 -5.58 -27.49 21.48
CA THR A 360 -5.15 -28.81 21.97
C THR A 360 -3.80 -28.74 22.68
N SER A 361 -2.80 -28.08 22.08
CA SER A 361 -1.48 -27.89 22.71
C SER A 361 -1.57 -27.07 24.01
N LEU A 362 -2.40 -26.03 24.04
CA LEU A 362 -2.64 -25.22 25.24
C LEU A 362 -3.33 -26.03 26.34
N SER A 363 -4.28 -26.90 25.98
CA SER A 363 -4.92 -27.83 26.92
C SER A 363 -3.90 -28.76 27.57
N VAL A 364 -3.00 -29.37 26.79
CA VAL A 364 -1.92 -30.23 27.31
C VAL A 364 -0.98 -29.46 28.24
N ILE A 365 -0.53 -28.26 27.85
CA ILE A 365 0.32 -27.41 28.70
C ILE A 365 -0.40 -27.05 30.01
N SER A 366 -1.70 -26.74 29.95
CA SER A 366 -2.52 -26.46 31.13
C SER A 366 -2.58 -27.67 32.08
N THR A 367 -2.82 -28.88 31.54
CA THR A 367 -2.82 -30.11 32.36
C THR A 367 -1.45 -30.41 32.96
N ASP A 368 -0.36 -30.25 32.19
CA ASP A 368 1.00 -30.48 32.67
C ASP A 368 1.40 -29.50 33.77
N LEU A 369 0.96 -28.23 33.68
CA LEU A 369 1.15 -27.23 34.73
C LEU A 369 0.33 -27.56 35.99
N MET A 370 -0.91 -28.05 35.86
CA MET A 370 -1.70 -28.49 37.01
C MET A 370 -1.07 -29.71 37.71
N VAL A 371 -0.59 -30.70 36.95
CA VAL A 371 0.12 -31.88 37.48
C VAL A 371 1.45 -31.48 38.12
N SER A 372 2.22 -30.57 37.50
CA SER A 372 3.46 -30.05 38.08
C SER A 372 3.22 -29.30 39.40
N ARG A 373 2.10 -28.57 39.50
CA ARG A 373 1.70 -27.84 40.71
C ARG A 373 1.28 -28.78 41.84
N THR A 374 0.56 -29.87 41.56
CA THR A 374 0.19 -30.86 42.59
C THR A 374 1.40 -31.65 43.07
N ILE A 375 2.31 -32.05 42.16
CA ILE A 375 3.57 -32.76 42.53
C ILE A 375 4.45 -31.90 43.44
N THR A 376 4.66 -30.62 43.10
CA THR A 376 5.49 -29.70 43.91
C THR A 376 4.88 -29.42 45.28
N GLN A 377 3.55 -29.27 45.37
CA GLN A 377 2.85 -29.09 46.64
C GLN A 377 2.96 -30.34 47.55
N ASN A 378 2.80 -31.54 46.97
CA ASN A 378 2.89 -32.81 47.71
C ASN A 378 4.35 -33.12 48.16
N GLY A 379 5.33 -32.76 47.33
CA GLY A 379 6.76 -32.87 47.68
C GLY A 379 7.16 -31.96 48.84
N ASN A 380 6.59 -30.75 48.92
CA ASN A 380 6.84 -29.85 50.05
C ASN A 380 6.17 -30.32 51.34
N HIS A 381 4.97 -30.91 51.26
CA HIS A 381 4.33 -31.54 52.43
C HIS A 381 5.18 -32.68 53.01
N LYS A 382 5.74 -33.56 52.17
CA LYS A 382 6.63 -34.66 52.64
C LYS A 382 7.93 -34.17 53.26
N ARG A 383 8.54 -33.08 52.76
CA ARG A 383 9.74 -32.48 53.37
C ARG A 383 9.45 -31.88 54.73
N ASN A 384 8.34 -31.16 54.88
CA ASN A 384 7.97 -30.53 56.15
C ASN A 384 7.65 -31.56 57.24
N ALA A 385 6.98 -32.68 56.89
CA ALA A 385 6.73 -33.78 57.82
C ALA A 385 8.02 -34.52 58.29
N CYS A 386 9.10 -34.44 57.52
CA CYS A 386 10.41 -35.04 57.86
C CYS A 386 11.26 -34.14 58.78
N LEU A 387 10.83 -32.91 59.05
CA LEU A 387 11.52 -31.92 59.90
C LEU A 387 10.81 -31.71 61.26
N GLN A 388 9.84 -32.56 61.60
CA GLN A 388 9.04 -32.50 62.83
C GLN A 388 9.08 -33.79 63.68
N ASN A 389 10.00 -34.70 63.35
CA ASN A 389 10.44 -35.81 64.21
C ASN A 389 11.96 -35.69 64.40
#